data_AF-A0A2S3ZDY7-F1
#
_entry.id   AF-A0A2S3ZDY7-F1
#
_cell.length_a   1.000
_cell.length_b   1.000
_cell.length_c   1.000
_cell.angle_alpha   90.00
_cell.angle_beta   90.00
_cell.angle_gamma   90.00
#
_symmetry.space_group_name_H-M   'P 1'
#
loop_
_entity.id
_entity.type
_entity.pdbx_description
1 polymer ?
#
loop_
_entity_poly.entity_id
_entity_poly.type
_entity_poly.pdbx_seq_one_letter_code
_entity_poly.pdbx_strand_id
1 'polypeptide(L)'
;MTLRATKEEKAAVAEYLEWQLDETSARKIMVKHVEKIVAENITGDRYEVWNCITNLGSWWVVTPMMNLYTQRDFKSADVVLTFHVGMVGRVMSRDQAPLAPELKDAFSEPWRKWEDAVETMRVAQEAEDFQSVGMRLREAYVSMLKMVADEELVPEGVDKPQAANAEWLNRLAEKIADGSSNARLRAYLKSVGKETWHHVSWLTHATNATRFDAEIAVANIAHLISVFTVAMLRNHNGAPKRCAECGSYQVGSGICARCGWVDESHVPPEPRPEPSPEELVTRLATPHTLTSDINTFVSPQDLSTESTARDHLG
;
A
#
# COMPACT_ATOMS: atom_id res chain seq x y z
N MET A 1 -17.07 -12.43 19.91
CA MET A 1 -16.53 -11.69 21.08
C MET A 1 -16.89 -10.23 20.87
N THR A 2 -17.79 -9.66 21.67
CA THR A 2 -18.28 -8.28 21.46
C THR A 2 -17.19 -7.26 21.76
N LEU A 3 -16.83 -6.43 20.78
CA LEU A 3 -15.87 -5.35 20.98
C LEU A 3 -16.53 -4.18 21.71
N ARG A 4 -15.81 -3.58 22.67
CA ARG A 4 -16.31 -2.39 23.36
C ARG A 4 -16.37 -1.21 22.39
N ALA A 5 -17.51 -0.53 22.38
CA ALA A 5 -17.75 0.72 21.68
C ALA A 5 -18.44 1.70 22.62
N THR A 6 -18.04 2.96 22.56
CA THR A 6 -18.63 4.08 23.31
C THR A 6 -20.04 4.40 22.80
N LYS A 7 -20.80 5.19 23.57
CA LYS A 7 -22.15 5.62 23.15
C LYS A 7 -22.06 6.60 21.99
N GLU A 8 -21.03 7.42 22.00
CA GLU A 8 -20.73 8.45 21.01
C GLU A 8 -20.41 7.83 19.65
N GLU A 9 -19.54 6.81 19.59
CA GLU A 9 -19.23 6.10 18.34
C GLU A 9 -20.48 5.42 17.75
N LYS A 10 -21.32 4.80 18.61
CA LYS A 10 -22.56 4.16 18.16
C LYS A 10 -23.56 5.19 17.60
N ALA A 11 -23.66 6.35 18.24
CA ALA A 11 -24.51 7.44 17.79
C ALA A 11 -24.07 7.96 16.42
N ALA A 12 -22.76 8.19 16.23
CA ALA A 12 -22.21 8.65 14.95
C ALA A 12 -22.51 7.69 13.79
N VAL A 13 -22.37 6.37 14.01
CA VAL A 13 -22.69 5.35 13.00
C VAL A 13 -24.20 5.29 12.70
N ALA A 14 -25.04 5.42 13.73
CA ALA A 14 -26.49 5.44 13.55
C ALA A 14 -26.96 6.68 12.78
N GLU A 15 -26.45 7.85 13.13
CA GLU A 15 -26.74 9.13 12.44
C GLU A 15 -26.32 9.08 10.98
N TYR A 16 -25.12 8.55 10.69
CA TYR A 16 -24.65 8.36 9.32
C TYR A 16 -25.58 7.46 8.50
N LEU A 17 -26.04 6.34 9.08
CA LEU A 17 -26.97 5.42 8.41
C LEU A 17 -28.32 6.06 8.12
N GLU A 18 -28.86 6.80 9.10
CA GLU A 18 -30.11 7.53 8.93
C GLU A 18 -29.97 8.55 7.81
N TRP A 19 -28.90 9.37 7.82
CA TRP A 19 -28.67 10.36 6.78
C TRP A 19 -28.56 9.76 5.38
N GLN A 20 -27.71 8.74 5.18
CA GLN A 20 -27.47 8.16 3.86
C GLN A 20 -28.69 7.47 3.25
N LEU A 21 -29.46 6.78 4.08
CA LEU A 21 -30.58 5.98 3.60
C LEU A 21 -31.86 6.82 3.51
N ASP A 22 -31.99 7.93 4.24
CA ASP A 22 -33.17 8.83 4.16
C ASP A 22 -33.21 9.57 2.82
N GLU A 23 -32.05 9.89 2.22
CA GLU A 23 -31.96 10.47 0.87
C GLU A 23 -32.51 9.55 -0.24
N THR A 24 -32.54 8.23 0.01
CA THR A 24 -32.91 7.21 -0.98
C THR A 24 -34.21 6.46 -0.65
N SER A 25 -34.81 6.71 0.52
CA SER A 25 -35.97 5.96 1.01
C SER A 25 -37.22 6.83 1.15
N ALA A 26 -38.35 6.37 0.61
CA ALA A 26 -39.67 6.97 0.83
C ALA A 26 -40.23 6.74 2.24
N ARG A 27 -39.54 5.97 3.09
CA ARG A 27 -39.97 5.61 4.46
C ARG A 27 -38.94 6.08 5.47
N LYS A 28 -39.42 6.65 6.57
CA LYS A 28 -38.60 7.04 7.73
C LYS A 28 -37.80 5.84 8.24
N ILE A 29 -36.51 6.06 8.42
CA ILE A 29 -35.55 5.04 8.83
C ILE A 29 -35.47 4.99 10.35
N MET A 30 -35.37 3.78 10.88
CA MET A 30 -35.18 3.52 12.30
C MET A 30 -34.07 2.50 12.49
N VAL A 31 -32.97 2.93 13.10
CA VAL A 31 -31.87 2.07 13.49
C VAL A 31 -32.25 1.33 14.77
N LYS A 32 -32.29 0.00 14.70
CA LYS A 32 -32.68 -0.89 15.82
C LYS A 32 -31.46 -1.42 16.57
N HIS A 33 -30.34 -1.62 15.89
CA HIS A 33 -29.12 -2.20 16.45
C HIS A 33 -27.88 -1.62 15.78
N VAL A 34 -26.85 -1.34 16.58
CA VAL A 34 -25.51 -0.95 16.15
C VAL A 34 -24.47 -1.58 17.07
N GLU A 35 -23.56 -2.36 16.49
CA GLU A 35 -22.52 -3.08 17.23
C GLU A 35 -21.20 -3.13 16.45
N LYS A 36 -20.10 -2.76 17.11
CA LYS A 36 -18.75 -2.92 16.57
C LYS A 36 -18.36 -4.40 16.66
N ILE A 37 -18.05 -5.01 15.52
CA ILE A 37 -17.76 -6.45 15.44
C ILE A 37 -16.32 -6.75 15.03
N VAL A 38 -15.66 -5.83 14.32
CA VAL A 38 -14.25 -5.92 13.95
C VAL A 38 -13.57 -4.58 14.24
N ALA A 39 -12.34 -4.63 14.74
CA ALA A 39 -11.47 -3.49 14.86
C ALA A 39 -10.01 -3.92 14.67
N GLU A 40 -9.42 -3.59 13.53
CA GLU A 40 -8.11 -4.07 13.09
C GLU A 40 -7.23 -2.92 12.60
N ASN A 41 -5.92 -3.05 12.78
CA ASN A 41 -4.97 -2.11 12.23
C ASN A 41 -4.38 -2.71 10.96
N ILE A 42 -4.65 -2.10 9.81
CA ILE A 42 -4.19 -2.55 8.50
C ILE A 42 -3.40 -1.42 7.86
N THR A 43 -2.15 -1.69 7.46
CA THR A 43 -1.24 -0.73 6.83
C THR A 43 -1.10 0.62 7.55
N GLY A 44 -1.21 0.62 8.89
CA GLY A 44 -1.07 1.83 9.72
C GLY A 44 -2.38 2.55 10.05
N ASP A 45 -3.49 2.20 9.39
CA ASP A 45 -4.83 2.74 9.66
C ASP A 45 -5.68 1.76 10.46
N ARG A 46 -6.54 2.29 11.34
CA ARG A 46 -7.49 1.50 12.12
C ARG A 46 -8.80 1.39 11.35
N TYR A 47 -9.15 0.17 10.97
CA TYR A 47 -10.42 -0.16 10.34
C TYR A 47 -11.39 -0.73 11.36
N GLU A 48 -12.64 -0.29 11.33
CA GLU A 48 -13.69 -0.81 12.19
C GLU A 48 -14.93 -1.16 11.39
N VAL A 49 -15.47 -2.36 11.62
CA VAL A 49 -16.71 -2.84 10.99
C VAL A 49 -17.82 -2.87 12.03
N TRP A 50 -18.94 -2.26 11.66
CA TRP A 50 -20.14 -2.15 12.48
C TRP A 50 -21.28 -2.93 11.85
N ASN A 51 -21.86 -3.85 12.63
CA ASN A 51 -23.11 -4.53 12.32
C ASN A 51 -24.28 -3.62 12.67
N CYS A 52 -25.09 -3.27 11.67
CA CYS A 52 -26.22 -2.36 11.84
C CYS A 52 -27.51 -2.98 11.32
N ILE A 53 -28.58 -2.91 12.12
CA ILE A 53 -29.91 -3.44 11.74
C ILE A 53 -30.91 -2.29 11.76
N THR A 54 -31.66 -2.14 10.68
CA THR A 54 -32.69 -1.11 10.51
C THR A 54 -34.06 -1.74 10.27
N ASN A 55 -35.09 -0.91 10.12
CA ASN A 55 -36.39 -1.33 9.59
C ASN A 55 -36.38 -1.64 8.08
N LEU A 56 -35.33 -1.26 7.34
CA LEU A 56 -35.21 -1.47 5.89
C LEU A 56 -34.28 -2.62 5.51
N GLY A 57 -33.43 -3.07 6.44
CA GLY A 57 -32.48 -4.15 6.21
C GLY A 57 -31.29 -4.12 7.15
N SER A 58 -30.34 -5.01 6.89
CA SER A 58 -29.09 -5.13 7.65
C SER A 58 -27.91 -4.66 6.81
N TRP A 59 -27.01 -3.94 7.48
CA TRP A 59 -25.92 -3.21 6.84
C TRP A 59 -24.61 -3.44 7.59
N TRP A 60 -23.51 -3.36 6.86
CA TRP A 60 -22.18 -3.12 7.39
C TRP A 60 -21.86 -1.65 7.24
N VAL A 61 -21.39 -1.00 8.30
CA VAL A 61 -20.72 0.30 8.19
C VAL A 61 -19.24 0.08 8.47
N VAL A 62 -18.38 0.51 7.55
CA VAL A 62 -16.93 0.34 7.68
C VAL A 62 -16.26 1.71 7.76
N THR A 63 -15.33 1.85 8.68
CA THR A 63 -14.47 3.04 8.87
C THR A 63 -13.01 2.66 8.61
N PRO A 64 -12.14 3.59 8.16
CA PRO A 64 -12.35 5.03 7.90
C PRO A 64 -13.22 5.33 6.65
N MET A 65 -13.53 6.60 6.38
CA MET A 65 -14.41 7.06 5.29
C MET A 65 -15.88 6.59 5.37
N MET A 66 -16.32 6.07 6.52
CA MET A 66 -17.70 5.70 6.87
C MET A 66 -18.54 5.31 5.64
N ASN A 67 -18.34 4.12 5.08
CA ASN A 67 -19.16 3.64 3.97
C ASN A 67 -20.11 2.55 4.43
N LEU A 68 -21.31 2.51 3.83
CA LEU A 68 -22.32 1.49 4.12
C LEU A 68 -22.39 0.44 3.01
N TYR A 69 -22.58 -0.81 3.41
CA TYR A 69 -22.69 -1.96 2.52
C TYR A 69 -23.85 -2.84 2.95
N THR A 70 -24.63 -3.37 2.01
CA THR A 70 -25.72 -4.28 2.36
C THR A 70 -25.18 -5.66 2.74
N GLN A 71 -25.70 -6.24 3.82
CA GLN A 71 -25.37 -7.62 4.20
C GLN A 71 -25.92 -8.65 3.21
N ARG A 72 -26.82 -8.23 2.31
CA ARG A 72 -27.26 -9.07 1.20
C ARG A 72 -26.10 -9.39 0.26
N ASP A 73 -25.24 -8.42 -0.01
CA ASP A 73 -24.19 -8.53 -1.02
C ASP A 73 -22.84 -8.90 -0.36
N PHE A 74 -22.65 -8.53 0.91
CA PHE A 74 -21.47 -8.87 1.70
C PHE A 74 -21.86 -9.77 2.89
N LYS A 75 -21.58 -11.07 2.80
CA LYS A 75 -22.08 -12.05 3.78
C LYS A 75 -21.33 -12.09 5.10
N SER A 76 -20.11 -11.52 5.17
CA SER A 76 -19.31 -11.50 6.39
C SER A 76 -18.57 -10.18 6.58
N ALA A 77 -18.19 -9.93 7.83
CA ALA A 77 -17.38 -8.78 8.23
C ALA A 77 -16.02 -8.76 7.53
N ASP A 78 -15.39 -9.93 7.36
CA ASP A 78 -14.07 -10.05 6.74
C ASP A 78 -14.12 -9.74 5.24
N VAL A 79 -15.20 -10.16 4.56
CA VAL A 79 -15.37 -9.90 3.12
C VAL A 79 -15.62 -8.41 2.87
N VAL A 80 -16.49 -7.77 3.67
CA VAL A 80 -16.72 -6.32 3.52
C VAL A 80 -15.48 -5.53 3.92
N LEU A 81 -14.74 -5.95 4.95
CA LEU A 81 -13.50 -5.30 5.36
C LEU A 81 -12.45 -5.40 4.27
N THR A 82 -12.23 -6.57 3.67
CA THR A 82 -11.26 -6.78 2.59
C THR A 82 -11.59 -5.92 1.37
N PHE A 83 -12.87 -5.89 0.96
CA PHE A 83 -13.32 -5.04 -0.14
C PHE A 83 -13.09 -3.56 0.18
N HIS A 84 -13.50 -3.12 1.37
CA HIS A 84 -13.38 -1.74 1.79
C HIS A 84 -11.92 -1.31 1.88
N VAL A 85 -11.03 -2.10 2.49
CA VAL A 85 -9.58 -1.85 2.54
C VAL A 85 -9.01 -1.72 1.13
N GLY A 86 -9.36 -2.61 0.21
CA GLY A 86 -8.91 -2.52 -1.19
C GLY A 86 -9.44 -1.28 -1.91
N MET A 87 -10.69 -0.89 -1.65
CA MET A 87 -11.31 0.32 -2.20
C MET A 87 -10.67 1.60 -1.63
N VAL A 88 -10.55 1.71 -0.30
CA VAL A 88 -9.87 2.79 0.40
C VAL A 88 -8.43 2.87 -0.06
N GLY A 89 -7.71 1.75 -0.14
CA GLY A 89 -6.36 1.70 -0.67
C GLY A 89 -6.28 2.35 -2.05
N ARG A 90 -7.21 2.03 -2.97
CA ARG A 90 -7.27 2.66 -4.30
C ARG A 90 -7.69 4.13 -4.26
N VAL A 91 -8.61 4.53 -3.40
CA VAL A 91 -9.04 5.94 -3.25
C VAL A 91 -7.91 6.78 -2.65
N MET A 92 -7.26 6.28 -1.62
CA MET A 92 -6.06 6.88 -1.05
C MET A 92 -4.90 6.87 -2.04
N SER A 93 -4.77 5.86 -2.91
CA SER A 93 -3.84 5.90 -4.04
C SER A 93 -4.28 6.83 -5.18
N ARG A 94 -5.55 7.30 -5.20
CA ARG A 94 -6.03 8.34 -6.13
C ARG A 94 -5.77 9.74 -5.59
N ASP A 95 -5.85 9.92 -4.27
CA ASP A 95 -5.61 11.19 -3.55
C ASP A 95 -4.15 11.39 -3.13
N GLN A 96 -3.38 10.31 -2.98
CA GLN A 96 -1.94 10.37 -3.17
C GLN A 96 -1.79 10.90 -4.58
N ALA A 97 -1.29 12.14 -4.69
CA ALA A 97 -0.90 12.76 -5.95
C ALA A 97 -0.38 11.64 -6.84
N PRO A 98 -0.92 11.48 -8.08
CA PRO A 98 -0.44 10.44 -8.96
C PRO A 98 1.07 10.52 -8.87
N LEU A 99 1.71 9.41 -8.51
CA LEU A 99 3.15 9.23 -8.72
C LEU A 99 3.42 10.01 -9.99
N ALA A 100 4.26 11.05 -9.90
CA ALA A 100 4.68 11.83 -11.05
C ALA A 100 4.82 10.82 -12.19
N PRO A 101 4.23 10.99 -13.38
CA PRO A 101 4.24 9.95 -14.42
C PRO A 101 5.62 9.30 -14.62
N GLU A 102 6.69 10.04 -14.30
CA GLU A 102 8.10 9.65 -14.23
C GLU A 102 8.44 8.60 -13.14
N LEU A 103 7.74 8.59 -12.01
CA LEU A 103 7.91 7.67 -10.87
C LEU A 103 6.96 6.46 -10.90
N LYS A 104 5.96 6.44 -11.77
CA LYS A 104 5.00 5.32 -11.89
C LYS A 104 5.68 4.02 -12.36
N ASP A 105 6.83 4.17 -13.03
CA ASP A 105 7.74 3.10 -13.45
C ASP A 105 9.04 3.06 -12.63
N ALA A 106 9.13 3.81 -11.51
CA ALA A 106 10.35 3.93 -10.71
C ALA A 106 10.85 2.55 -10.28
N PHE A 107 12.06 2.23 -10.74
CA PHE A 107 12.74 0.96 -10.48
C PHE A 107 11.99 -0.31 -10.92
N SER A 108 11.12 -0.22 -11.92
CA SER A 108 10.49 -1.41 -12.53
C SER A 108 11.50 -2.43 -13.07
N GLU A 109 12.55 -1.99 -13.77
CA GLU A 109 13.60 -2.90 -14.27
C GLU A 109 14.44 -3.53 -13.14
N PRO A 110 14.92 -2.79 -12.12
CA PRO A 110 15.53 -3.37 -10.92
C PRO A 110 14.67 -4.42 -10.23
N TRP A 111 13.36 -4.17 -10.08
CA TRP A 111 12.42 -5.14 -9.50
C TRP A 111 12.33 -6.40 -10.35
N ARG A 112 12.18 -6.29 -11.67
CA ARG A 112 12.16 -7.44 -12.57
C ARG A 112 13.45 -8.27 -12.48
N LYS A 113 14.61 -7.61 -12.42
CA LYS A 113 15.90 -8.29 -12.25
C LYS A 113 16.06 -8.94 -10.86
N TRP A 114 15.46 -8.34 -9.84
CA TRP A 114 15.40 -8.94 -8.52
C TRP A 114 14.50 -10.19 -8.51
N GLU A 115 13.34 -10.16 -9.18
CA GLU A 115 12.47 -11.34 -9.37
C GLU A 115 13.23 -12.47 -10.08
N ASP A 116 13.98 -12.15 -11.13
CA ASP A 116 14.86 -13.12 -11.82
C ASP A 116 15.88 -13.76 -10.85
N ALA A 117 16.37 -13.01 -9.86
CA ALA A 117 17.28 -13.52 -8.83
C ALA A 117 16.56 -14.41 -7.80
N VAL A 118 15.33 -14.08 -7.41
CA VAL A 118 14.49 -14.89 -6.52
C VAL A 118 14.17 -16.25 -7.15
N GLU A 119 13.84 -16.27 -8.44
CA GLU A 119 13.59 -17.53 -9.16
C GLU A 119 14.87 -18.39 -9.24
N THR A 120 16.03 -17.76 -9.44
CA THR A 120 17.32 -18.46 -9.38
C THR A 120 17.56 -19.05 -7.98
N MET A 121 17.26 -18.28 -6.93
CA MET A 121 17.43 -18.67 -5.53
C MET A 121 16.55 -19.86 -5.14
N ARG A 122 15.34 -19.96 -5.72
CA ARG A 122 14.37 -21.02 -5.42
C ARG A 122 14.92 -22.44 -5.65
N VAL A 123 15.82 -22.60 -6.61
CA VAL A 123 16.40 -23.90 -7.00
C VAL A 123 17.87 -24.06 -6.61
N ALA A 124 18.48 -23.02 -6.04
CA ALA A 124 19.88 -23.00 -5.64
C ALA A 124 20.15 -23.97 -4.47
N GLN A 125 21.21 -24.78 -4.58
CA GLN A 125 21.59 -25.75 -3.55
C GLN A 125 23.05 -25.61 -3.10
N GLU A 126 23.94 -25.19 -4.01
CA GLU A 126 25.37 -25.15 -3.78
C GLU A 126 25.95 -23.73 -3.82
N ALA A 127 27.21 -23.57 -3.37
CA ALA A 127 27.89 -22.28 -3.30
C ALA A 127 27.95 -21.56 -4.66
N GLU A 128 28.17 -22.30 -5.75
CA GLU A 128 28.17 -21.78 -7.12
C GLU A 128 26.78 -21.27 -7.56
N ASP A 129 25.70 -21.90 -7.07
CA ASP A 129 24.35 -21.41 -7.30
C ASP A 129 24.11 -20.11 -6.55
N PHE A 130 24.56 -20.00 -5.30
CA PHE A 130 24.45 -18.78 -4.51
C PHE A 130 25.28 -17.62 -5.10
N GLN A 131 26.45 -17.91 -5.69
CA GLN A 131 27.21 -16.92 -6.47
C GLN A 131 26.41 -16.45 -7.69
N SER A 132 25.70 -17.36 -8.37
CA SER A 132 24.84 -17.04 -9.50
C SER A 132 23.65 -16.15 -9.09
N VAL A 133 23.07 -16.39 -7.90
CA VAL A 133 22.08 -15.48 -7.28
C VAL A 133 22.71 -14.11 -7.05
N GLY A 134 23.92 -14.06 -6.47
CA GLY A 134 24.67 -12.81 -6.29
C GLY A 134 24.89 -12.03 -7.58
N MET A 135 25.19 -12.71 -8.69
CA MET A 135 25.35 -12.08 -10.00
C MET A 135 24.06 -11.40 -10.48
N ARG A 136 22.91 -12.07 -10.33
CA ARG A 136 21.60 -11.49 -10.69
C ARG A 136 21.21 -10.33 -9.79
N LEU A 137 21.46 -10.43 -8.49
CA LEU A 137 21.25 -9.34 -7.55
C LEU A 137 22.13 -8.12 -7.85
N ARG A 138 23.37 -8.34 -8.27
CA ARG A 138 24.26 -7.27 -8.72
C ARG A 138 23.74 -6.60 -10.00
N GLU A 139 23.16 -7.35 -10.92
CA GLU A 139 22.51 -6.76 -12.09
C GLU A 139 21.30 -5.89 -11.73
N ALA A 140 20.48 -6.31 -10.77
CA ALA A 140 19.36 -5.50 -10.26
C ALA A 140 19.88 -4.17 -9.66
N TYR A 141 20.92 -4.23 -8.83
CA TYR A 141 21.58 -3.06 -8.28
C TYR A 141 22.10 -2.12 -9.39
N VAL A 142 22.81 -2.67 -10.39
CA VAL A 142 23.37 -1.87 -11.49
C VAL A 142 22.27 -1.25 -12.37
N SER A 143 21.17 -1.96 -12.61
CA SER A 143 20.02 -1.39 -13.30
C SER A 143 19.45 -0.20 -12.53
N MET A 144 19.38 -0.29 -11.19
CA MET A 144 18.94 0.81 -10.34
C MET A 144 19.89 2.02 -10.48
N LEU A 145 21.21 1.80 -10.47
CA LEU A 145 22.19 2.87 -10.68
C LEU A 145 21.99 3.57 -12.02
N LYS A 146 21.80 2.81 -13.10
CA LYS A 146 21.60 3.36 -14.45
C LYS A 146 20.32 4.20 -14.55
N MET A 147 19.26 3.81 -13.84
CA MET A 147 18.01 4.59 -13.79
C MET A 147 18.18 5.89 -13.00
N VAL A 148 19.05 5.91 -11.99
CA VAL A 148 19.33 7.11 -11.18
C VAL A 148 20.41 8.00 -11.80
N ALA A 149 21.21 7.47 -12.73
CA ALA A 149 22.33 8.16 -13.34
C ALA A 149 21.88 9.35 -14.19
N ASP A 150 21.80 10.51 -13.55
CA ASP A 150 21.28 11.76 -14.10
C ASP A 150 22.35 12.86 -13.99
N GLU A 151 22.59 13.56 -15.10
CA GLU A 151 23.56 14.66 -15.17
C GLU A 151 23.21 15.80 -14.22
N GLU A 152 21.94 16.01 -13.91
CA GLU A 152 21.51 17.02 -12.93
C GLU A 152 22.03 16.74 -11.51
N LEU A 153 22.43 15.49 -11.21
CA LEU A 153 22.99 15.11 -9.92
C LEU A 153 24.51 15.39 -9.81
N VAL A 154 25.13 15.88 -10.89
CA VAL A 154 26.56 16.16 -10.95
C VAL A 154 26.78 17.66 -10.70
N PRO A 155 27.43 18.04 -9.57
CA PRO A 155 27.79 19.43 -9.31
C PRO A 155 28.70 19.99 -10.41
N GLU A 156 28.59 21.30 -10.62
CA GLU A 156 29.45 22.00 -11.57
C GLU A 156 30.94 21.76 -11.28
N GLY A 157 31.70 21.48 -12.35
CA GLY A 157 33.15 21.25 -12.26
C GLY A 157 33.57 19.87 -11.75
N VAL A 158 32.63 18.94 -11.54
CA VAL A 158 32.94 17.54 -11.16
C VAL A 158 32.73 16.61 -12.35
N ASP A 159 33.66 15.69 -12.57
CA ASP A 159 33.53 14.69 -13.62
C ASP A 159 32.33 13.76 -13.40
N LYS A 160 31.61 13.47 -14.50
CA LYS A 160 30.47 12.56 -14.50
C LYS A 160 30.92 11.13 -14.14
N PRO A 161 30.34 10.49 -13.11
CA PRO A 161 30.61 9.08 -12.82
C PRO A 161 30.13 8.16 -13.95
N GLN A 162 30.74 6.97 -14.07
CA GLN A 162 30.21 5.92 -14.94
C GLN A 162 28.78 5.53 -14.51
N ALA A 163 27.90 5.18 -15.46
CA ALA A 163 26.49 4.89 -15.17
C ALA A 163 26.29 3.74 -14.15
N ALA A 164 27.22 2.78 -14.09
CA ALA A 164 27.20 1.66 -13.14
C ALA A 164 27.99 1.94 -11.84
N ASN A 165 28.23 3.21 -11.49
CA ASN A 165 28.95 3.60 -10.29
C ASN A 165 27.99 3.81 -9.10
N ALA A 166 28.27 3.18 -7.96
CA ALA A 166 27.46 3.31 -6.73
C ALA A 166 27.33 4.74 -6.21
N GLU A 167 28.22 5.66 -6.62
CA GLU A 167 28.16 7.09 -6.29
C GLU A 167 26.84 7.75 -6.73
N TRP A 168 26.14 7.20 -7.73
CA TRP A 168 24.82 7.72 -8.12
C TRP A 168 23.79 7.67 -6.99
N LEU A 169 23.81 6.64 -6.14
CA LEU A 169 22.93 6.57 -4.97
C LEU A 169 23.32 7.59 -3.90
N ASN A 170 24.60 7.89 -3.74
CA ASN A 170 25.07 8.93 -2.81
C ASN A 170 24.58 10.31 -3.24
N ARG A 171 24.69 10.61 -4.54
CA ARG A 171 24.23 11.88 -5.11
C ARG A 171 22.73 12.02 -5.06
N LEU A 172 22.00 10.95 -5.38
CA LEU A 172 20.55 10.92 -5.23
C LEU A 172 20.15 11.17 -3.77
N ALA A 173 20.80 10.51 -2.81
CA ALA A 173 20.54 10.72 -1.39
C ALA A 173 20.80 12.17 -0.94
N GLU A 174 21.79 12.86 -1.52
CA GLU A 174 21.99 14.30 -1.29
C GLU A 174 20.83 15.14 -1.84
N LYS A 175 20.33 14.84 -3.05
CA LYS A 175 19.20 15.57 -3.67
C LYS A 175 17.88 15.34 -2.93
N ILE A 176 17.53 14.09 -2.59
CA ILE A 176 16.19 13.74 -2.07
C ILE A 176 16.06 13.87 -0.55
N ALA A 177 17.18 14.03 0.15
CA ALA A 177 17.21 14.18 1.60
C ALA A 177 18.07 15.39 1.97
N ASP A 178 17.80 16.53 1.31
CA ASP A 178 18.51 17.79 1.50
C ASP A 178 18.22 18.43 2.87
N GLY A 179 19.01 19.44 3.25
CA GLY A 179 18.83 20.15 4.51
C GLY A 179 19.24 19.37 5.77
N SER A 180 19.23 20.08 6.90
CA SER A 180 19.71 19.57 8.20
C SER A 180 18.73 18.59 8.85
N SER A 181 17.42 18.81 8.69
CA SER A 181 16.37 17.95 9.23
C SER A 181 16.38 16.52 8.65
N ASN A 182 16.95 16.35 7.45
CA ASN A 182 17.06 15.06 6.76
C ASN A 182 18.42 14.36 6.94
N ALA A 183 19.34 14.90 7.73
CA ALA A 183 20.71 14.38 7.85
C ALA A 183 20.77 12.88 8.20
N ARG A 184 19.90 12.41 9.09
CA ARG A 184 19.82 10.99 9.47
C ARG A 184 19.37 10.10 8.32
N LEU A 185 18.32 10.52 7.60
CA LEU A 185 17.82 9.77 6.44
C LEU A 185 18.90 9.70 5.35
N ARG A 186 19.55 10.83 5.07
CA ARG A 186 20.62 10.90 4.08
C ARG A 186 21.79 9.98 4.40
N ALA A 187 22.26 9.99 5.66
CA ALA A 187 23.32 9.08 6.11
C ALA A 187 22.90 7.60 5.97
N TYR A 188 21.66 7.29 6.30
CA TYR A 188 21.11 5.94 6.14
C TYR A 188 21.06 5.49 4.68
N LEU A 189 20.54 6.32 3.77
CA LEU A 189 20.45 6.02 2.33
C LEU A 189 21.84 5.76 1.71
N LYS A 190 22.85 6.56 2.09
CA LYS A 190 24.23 6.34 1.66
C LYS A 190 24.79 5.02 2.21
N SER A 191 24.54 4.74 3.48
CA SER A 191 25.00 3.51 4.13
C SER A 191 24.37 2.28 3.49
N VAL A 192 23.05 2.25 3.29
CA VAL A 192 22.37 1.10 2.69
C VAL A 192 22.82 0.89 1.24
N GLY A 193 22.96 1.96 0.45
CA GLY A 193 23.49 1.86 -0.92
C GLY A 193 24.88 1.23 -0.98
N LYS A 194 25.79 1.66 -0.10
CA LYS A 194 27.17 1.15 -0.01
C LYS A 194 27.23 -0.28 0.49
N GLU A 195 26.62 -0.57 1.63
CA GLU A 195 26.74 -1.89 2.28
C GLU A 195 26.01 -2.97 1.47
N THR A 196 24.89 -2.64 0.82
CA THR A 196 24.22 -3.58 -0.10
C THR A 196 25.12 -3.91 -1.30
N TRP A 197 25.81 -2.93 -1.90
CA TRP A 197 26.76 -3.19 -2.99
C TRP A 197 27.89 -4.13 -2.57
N HIS A 198 28.49 -3.87 -1.41
CA HIS A 198 29.57 -4.70 -0.87
C HIS A 198 29.10 -6.13 -0.63
N HIS A 199 27.92 -6.30 -0.03
CA HIS A 199 27.36 -7.61 0.27
C HIS A 199 27.11 -8.43 -1.00
N VAL A 200 26.40 -7.86 -2.00
CA VAL A 200 26.11 -8.60 -3.24
C VAL A 200 27.36 -8.85 -4.08
N SER A 201 28.35 -7.94 -4.06
CA SER A 201 29.63 -8.13 -4.76
C SER A 201 30.52 -9.18 -4.09
N TRP A 202 30.43 -9.34 -2.76
CA TRP A 202 31.11 -10.43 -2.07
C TRP A 202 30.48 -11.78 -2.44
N LEU A 203 29.14 -11.84 -2.47
CA LEU A 203 28.41 -13.07 -2.77
C LEU A 203 28.79 -13.66 -4.14
N THR A 204 29.11 -12.84 -5.14
CA THR A 204 29.54 -13.32 -6.48
C THR A 204 30.84 -14.12 -6.49
N HIS A 205 31.61 -14.09 -5.40
CA HIS A 205 32.93 -14.74 -5.32
C HIS A 205 33.08 -15.64 -4.08
N ALA A 206 32.03 -15.78 -3.28
CA ALA A 206 32.06 -16.52 -2.03
C ALA A 206 31.98 -18.03 -2.27
N THR A 207 33.12 -18.72 -2.20
CA THR A 207 33.23 -20.18 -2.43
C THR A 207 32.63 -21.02 -1.30
N ASN A 208 32.31 -20.40 -0.17
CA ASN A 208 31.68 -21.03 0.99
C ASN A 208 30.35 -20.35 1.35
N ALA A 209 29.74 -19.63 0.39
CA ALA A 209 28.43 -19.04 0.60
C ALA A 209 27.41 -20.11 0.96
N THR A 210 26.53 -19.77 1.88
CA THR A 210 25.40 -20.60 2.28
C THR A 210 24.11 -20.05 1.70
N ARG A 211 23.06 -20.87 1.76
CA ARG A 211 21.71 -20.44 1.43
C ARG A 211 21.30 -19.18 2.19
N PHE A 212 21.63 -19.09 3.48
CA PHE A 212 21.30 -17.94 4.30
C PHE A 212 21.98 -16.65 3.82
N ASP A 213 23.22 -16.73 3.35
CA ASP A 213 23.93 -15.58 2.78
C ASP A 213 23.19 -15.04 1.54
N ALA A 214 22.72 -15.94 0.67
CA ALA A 214 21.95 -15.55 -0.51
C ALA A 214 20.55 -15.01 -0.16
N GLU A 215 19.84 -15.59 0.83
CA GLU A 215 18.55 -15.06 1.31
C GLU A 215 18.68 -13.64 1.87
N ILE A 216 19.75 -13.38 2.64
CA ILE A 216 20.06 -12.05 3.16
C ILE A 216 20.35 -11.08 2.00
N ALA A 217 21.11 -11.50 0.98
CA ALA A 217 21.40 -10.69 -0.19
C ALA A 217 20.13 -10.32 -0.98
N VAL A 218 19.21 -11.28 -1.17
CA VAL A 218 17.89 -11.05 -1.80
C VAL A 218 17.10 -10.01 -1.02
N ALA A 219 17.03 -10.13 0.31
CA ALA A 219 16.33 -9.18 1.17
C ALA A 219 16.97 -7.78 1.12
N ASN A 220 18.30 -7.70 1.10
CA ASN A 220 19.03 -6.43 1.04
C ASN A 220 18.74 -5.63 -0.25
N ILE A 221 18.61 -6.29 -1.40
CA ILE A 221 18.27 -5.62 -2.66
C ILE A 221 16.81 -5.16 -2.67
N ALA A 222 15.86 -6.00 -2.24
CA ALA A 222 14.46 -5.61 -2.14
C ALA A 222 14.29 -4.40 -1.21
N HIS A 223 14.97 -4.42 -0.06
CA HIS A 223 14.99 -3.32 0.90
C HIS A 223 15.59 -2.06 0.28
N LEU A 224 16.74 -2.16 -0.39
CA LEU A 224 17.39 -1.03 -1.08
C LEU A 224 16.46 -0.36 -2.09
N ILE A 225 15.84 -1.13 -2.98
CA ILE A 225 14.94 -0.59 -4.00
C ILE A 225 13.76 0.11 -3.31
N SER A 226 13.16 -0.54 -2.31
CA SER A 226 12.01 -0.01 -1.56
C SER A 226 12.32 1.30 -0.84
N VAL A 227 13.43 1.39 -0.10
CA VAL A 227 13.74 2.59 0.69
C VAL A 227 14.06 3.80 -0.19
N PHE A 228 14.71 3.59 -1.35
CA PHE A 228 14.94 4.67 -2.29
C PHE A 228 13.65 5.10 -2.98
N THR A 229 12.78 4.17 -3.39
CA THR A 229 11.45 4.50 -3.93
C THR A 229 10.66 5.36 -2.94
N VAL A 230 10.56 4.94 -1.68
CA VAL A 230 9.83 5.68 -0.64
C VAL A 230 10.49 7.03 -0.33
N ALA A 231 11.82 7.11 -0.33
CA ALA A 231 12.53 8.38 -0.11
C ALA A 231 12.30 9.37 -1.26
N MET A 232 12.29 8.90 -2.52
CA MET A 232 11.98 9.72 -3.69
C MET A 232 10.53 10.23 -3.64
N LEU A 233 9.58 9.35 -3.32
CA LEU A 233 8.18 9.69 -3.08
C LEU A 233 8.03 10.76 -1.99
N ARG A 234 8.72 10.59 -0.86
CA ARG A 234 8.73 11.56 0.24
C ARG A 234 9.28 12.92 -0.21
N ASN A 235 10.35 12.93 -1.00
CA ASN A 235 10.91 14.16 -1.52
C ASN A 235 9.96 14.87 -2.50
N HIS A 236 9.32 14.09 -3.36
CA HIS A 236 8.35 14.60 -4.34
C HIS A 236 7.07 15.14 -3.67
N ASN A 237 6.50 14.39 -2.73
CA ASN A 237 5.26 14.75 -2.04
C ASN A 237 5.47 15.75 -0.90
N GLY A 238 6.70 15.95 -0.45
CA GLY A 238 7.04 16.74 0.72
C GLY A 238 6.69 16.07 2.05
N ALA A 239 6.88 16.79 3.15
CA ALA A 239 6.46 16.31 4.47
C ALA A 239 4.92 16.24 4.54
N PRO A 240 4.34 15.18 5.13
CA PRO A 240 2.89 15.11 5.32
C PRO A 240 2.44 16.34 6.10
N LYS A 241 1.43 17.04 5.57
CA LYS A 241 0.88 18.24 6.21
C LYS A 241 0.40 17.87 7.61
N ARG A 242 0.80 18.68 8.59
CA ARG A 242 0.30 18.57 9.96
C ARG A 242 -0.84 19.53 10.13
N CYS A 243 -1.87 19.10 10.85
CA CYS A 243 -2.92 19.99 11.29
C CYS A 243 -2.31 21.17 12.07
N ALA A 244 -2.59 22.40 11.63
CA ALA A 244 -2.05 23.60 12.26
C ALA A 244 -2.56 23.79 13.70
N GLU A 245 -3.71 23.20 14.03
CA GLU A 245 -4.36 23.36 15.33
C GLU A 245 -3.91 22.30 16.35
N CYS A 246 -3.93 21.02 15.98
CA CYS A 246 -3.64 19.92 16.92
C CYS A 246 -2.35 19.14 16.62
N GLY A 247 -1.63 19.49 15.55
CA GLY A 247 -0.38 18.84 15.14
C GLY A 247 -0.52 17.41 14.63
N SER A 248 -1.75 16.92 14.43
CA SER A 248 -2.05 15.57 13.92
C SER A 248 -1.61 15.42 12.46
N TYR A 249 -1.16 14.22 12.10
CA TYR A 249 -0.89 13.81 10.72
C TYR A 249 -2.13 13.31 9.98
N GLN A 250 -3.27 13.17 10.67
CA GLN A 250 -4.54 12.74 10.06
C GLN A 250 -5.20 13.90 9.33
N VAL A 251 -4.56 14.43 8.29
CA VAL A 251 -5.10 15.45 7.39
C VAL A 251 -5.29 14.81 6.03
N GLY A 252 -6.53 14.62 5.62
CA GLY A 252 -6.92 14.03 4.32
C GLY A 252 -7.86 14.98 3.58
N SER A 253 -7.64 15.16 2.28
CA SER A 253 -8.44 16.06 1.42
C SER A 253 -8.62 17.48 2.02
N GLY A 254 -7.59 17.97 2.72
CA GLY A 254 -7.60 19.26 3.40
C GLY A 254 -8.32 19.30 4.74
N ILE A 255 -8.79 18.19 5.32
CA ILE A 255 -9.53 18.17 6.59
C ILE A 255 -8.83 17.29 7.63
N CYS A 256 -8.67 17.79 8.84
CA CYS A 256 -8.13 17.04 9.95
C CYS A 256 -9.18 16.13 10.59
N ALA A 257 -8.98 14.81 10.52
CA ALA A 257 -9.89 13.83 11.09
C ALA A 257 -10.00 13.89 12.63
N ARG A 258 -9.03 14.51 13.31
CA ARG A 258 -9.02 14.61 14.78
C ARG A 258 -9.82 15.80 15.31
N CYS A 259 -9.75 16.96 14.65
CA CYS A 259 -10.29 18.21 15.19
C CYS A 259 -11.16 19.00 14.20
N GLY A 260 -11.28 18.53 12.95
CA GLY A 260 -12.06 19.21 11.91
C GLY A 260 -11.36 20.39 11.26
N TRP A 261 -10.12 20.71 11.64
CA TRP A 261 -9.34 21.78 11.00
C TRP A 261 -9.29 21.62 9.48
N VAL A 262 -9.57 22.71 8.75
CA VAL A 262 -9.56 22.76 7.29
C VAL A 262 -8.32 23.51 6.81
N ASP A 263 -7.58 22.89 5.89
CA ASP A 263 -6.46 23.48 5.19
C ASP A 263 -6.95 24.29 3.99
N GLU A 264 -7.07 25.61 4.14
CA GLU A 264 -7.49 26.53 3.08
C GLU A 264 -6.54 26.52 1.86
N SER A 265 -5.30 26.03 2.03
CA SER A 265 -4.33 25.89 0.93
C SER A 265 -4.45 24.57 0.17
N HIS A 266 -5.34 23.66 0.61
CA HIS A 266 -5.53 22.38 -0.07
C HIS A 266 -6.26 22.60 -1.39
N VAL A 267 -5.55 22.30 -2.49
CA VAL A 267 -6.14 22.22 -3.83
C VAL A 267 -6.37 20.74 -4.12
N PRO A 268 -7.63 20.28 -4.27
CA PRO A 268 -7.91 18.93 -4.70
C PRO A 268 -7.24 18.66 -6.05
N PRO A 269 -6.69 17.44 -6.28
CA PRO A 269 -6.18 17.09 -7.60
C PRO A 269 -7.29 17.26 -8.64
N GLU A 270 -6.93 17.65 -9.87
CA GLU A 270 -7.92 17.74 -10.94
C GLU A 270 -8.65 16.41 -11.07
N PRO A 271 -10.00 16.41 -11.04
CA PRO A 271 -10.76 15.19 -11.21
C PRO A 271 -10.37 14.57 -12.55
N ARG A 272 -10.08 13.28 -12.53
CA ARG A 272 -9.87 12.54 -13.78
C ARG A 272 -11.10 12.77 -14.67
N PRO A 273 -10.93 13.05 -15.97
CA PRO A 273 -12.05 13.27 -16.87
C PRO A 273 -13.06 12.16 -16.70
N GLU A 274 -14.31 12.52 -16.42
CA GLU A 274 -15.38 11.54 -16.39
C GLU A 274 -15.46 10.91 -17.78
N PRO A 275 -15.49 9.57 -17.87
CA PRO A 275 -15.68 8.92 -19.16
C PRO A 275 -16.95 9.45 -19.81
N SER A 276 -16.90 9.68 -21.13
CA SER A 276 -18.07 10.18 -21.86
C SER A 276 -19.25 9.21 -21.70
N PRO A 277 -20.51 9.65 -21.89
CA PRO A 277 -21.66 8.74 -21.84
C PRO A 277 -21.50 7.52 -22.76
N GLU A 278 -20.87 7.70 -23.92
CA GLU A 278 -20.58 6.62 -24.88
C GLU A 278 -19.49 5.66 -24.36
N GLU A 279 -18.44 6.18 -23.73
CA GLU A 279 -17.41 5.37 -23.07
C GLU A 279 -17.96 4.63 -21.85
N LEU A 280 -18.85 5.25 -21.08
CA LEU A 280 -19.55 4.61 -19.97
C LEU A 280 -20.41 3.46 -20.46
N VAL A 281 -21.22 3.67 -21.50
CA VAL A 281 -22.02 2.61 -22.13
C VAL A 281 -21.12 1.49 -22.63
N THR A 282 -19.98 1.81 -23.25
CA THR A 282 -19.03 0.79 -23.73
C THR A 282 -18.38 0.01 -22.58
N ARG A 283 -17.98 0.69 -21.50
CA ARG A 283 -17.40 0.06 -20.29
C ARG A 283 -18.40 -0.83 -19.56
N LEU A 284 -19.65 -0.40 -19.47
CA LEU A 284 -20.75 -1.15 -18.86
C LEU A 284 -21.25 -2.30 -19.75
N ALA A 285 -21.16 -2.15 -21.07
CA ALA A 285 -21.49 -3.19 -22.05
C ALA A 285 -20.37 -4.23 -22.21
N THR A 286 -19.14 -3.90 -21.80
CA THR A 286 -18.06 -4.89 -21.72
C THR A 286 -18.47 -5.93 -20.69
N PRO A 287 -18.67 -7.22 -21.05
CA PRO A 287 -19.04 -8.23 -20.09
C PRO A 287 -17.95 -8.29 -19.03
N HIS A 288 -18.27 -7.81 -17.83
CA HIS A 288 -17.43 -8.03 -16.67
C HIS A 288 -17.38 -9.54 -16.49
N THR A 289 -16.21 -10.14 -16.72
CA THR A 289 -15.95 -11.46 -16.17
C THR A 289 -16.12 -11.29 -14.67
N LEU A 290 -17.15 -11.92 -14.10
CA LEU A 290 -17.21 -12.17 -12.67
C LEU A 290 -16.03 -13.09 -12.36
N THR A 291 -14.82 -12.54 -12.26
CA THR A 291 -13.61 -13.31 -11.95
C THR A 291 -13.66 -13.86 -10.53
N SER A 292 -14.61 -13.37 -9.73
CA SER A 292 -15.01 -13.93 -8.46
C SER A 292 -16.51 -13.76 -8.32
N ASP A 293 -17.25 -14.87 -8.38
CA ASP A 293 -18.60 -14.89 -7.80
C ASP A 293 -18.42 -14.67 -6.30
N ILE A 294 -18.93 -13.57 -5.75
CA ILE A 294 -18.77 -13.29 -4.32
C ILE A 294 -19.40 -14.39 -3.45
N ASN A 295 -20.34 -15.17 -4.01
CA ASN A 295 -20.92 -16.35 -3.38
C ASN A 295 -19.94 -17.54 -3.28
N THR A 296 -18.76 -17.47 -3.91
CA THR A 296 -17.69 -18.50 -3.82
C THR A 296 -16.61 -18.17 -2.78
N PHE A 297 -16.68 -17.02 -2.11
CA PHE A 297 -15.77 -16.73 -1.00
C PHE A 297 -16.16 -17.57 0.21
N VAL A 298 -15.29 -18.53 0.53
CA VAL A 298 -15.40 -19.41 1.70
C VAL A 298 -14.98 -18.61 2.94
N SER A 299 -15.85 -18.51 3.94
CA SER A 299 -15.50 -17.96 5.25
C SER A 299 -14.73 -18.99 6.08
N PRO A 300 -13.94 -18.58 7.08
CA PRO A 300 -13.28 -19.52 8.00
C PRO A 300 -14.26 -20.47 8.73
N GLN A 301 -15.54 -20.08 8.83
CA GLN A 301 -16.60 -20.90 9.44
C GLN A 301 -17.08 -22.00 8.49
N ASP A 302 -17.07 -21.77 7.17
CA ASP A 302 -17.45 -22.77 6.17
C ASP A 302 -16.43 -23.93 6.11
N LEU A 303 -15.16 -23.66 6.43
CA LEU A 303 -14.10 -24.68 6.56
C LEU A 303 -14.28 -25.57 7.80
N SER A 304 -15.00 -25.09 8.83
CA SER A 304 -15.24 -25.86 10.06
C SER A 304 -16.40 -26.86 9.91
N THR A 305 -17.33 -26.60 8.99
CA THR A 305 -18.48 -27.48 8.73
C THR A 305 -18.11 -28.70 7.87
N GLU A 306 -17.12 -28.61 6.99
CA GLU A 306 -16.68 -29.76 6.18
C GLU A 306 -15.95 -30.84 7.00
N SER A 307 -15.39 -30.49 8.16
CA SER A 307 -14.72 -31.43 9.06
C SER A 307 -15.70 -32.39 9.74
N THR A 308 -16.99 -32.05 9.88
CA THR A 308 -17.96 -32.89 10.61
C THR A 308 -18.72 -33.86 9.72
N ALA A 309 -18.64 -33.72 8.39
CA ALA A 309 -19.32 -34.61 7.44
C ALA A 309 -18.49 -35.86 7.06
N ARG A 310 -17.20 -35.92 7.40
CA ARG A 310 -16.33 -37.08 7.09
C ARG A 310 -16.30 -38.17 8.16
N ASP A 311 -16.86 -37.95 9.34
CA ASP A 311 -16.82 -38.91 10.47
C ASP A 311 -18.05 -39.85 10.57
N HIS A 312 -18.90 -39.89 9.54
CA HIS A 312 -20.08 -40.79 9.51
C HIS A 312 -20.08 -41.84 8.38
N LEU A 313 -18.91 -42.14 7.82
CA LEU A 313 -18.70 -43.32 6.98
C LEU A 313 -17.50 -44.12 7.51
N GLY A 314 -17.74 -44.85 8.60
CA GLY A 314 -16.88 -45.87 9.18
C GLY A 314 -17.73 -46.93 9.85
#